data_AF-A0A372QSH5-F1
#
_entry.id   AF-A0A372QSH5-F1
#
_cell.length_a   1.000
_cell.length_b   1.000
_cell.length_c   1.000
_cell.angle_alpha   90.00
_cell.angle_beta   90.00
_cell.angle_gamma   90.00
#
_symmetry.space_group_name_H-M   'P 1'
#
loop_
_entity.id
_entity.type
_entity.pdbx_description
1 polymer ?
#
loop_
_entity_poly.entity_id
_entity_poly.type
_entity_poly.pdbx_seq_one_letter_code
_entity_poly.pdbx_strand_id
1 'polypeptide(L)'
;MLDFRKLCYNSEINDIEEQKNYFCNTLPKLPNTDDTDCYYYLLEFIKRREKIKSMNDLVKEFAEIITDELNLIRNNSIIALKHVATGKYLSSIDNLCYTTGSKRQLAFAGSPKPDLNALWKIEFSEKLPMYNKTSIQLRHIKSGSVLGFYYDYGCDDYCKSPITEHTEVSCGGNEDIWKFKCSKLENHQGYLKSNDIINLSILKSYYDYQNSFLRSHDVQFTIGNNTFQEVVGHSERLGGNDEWRIELISRD
;
A
#
# COMPACT_ATOMS: atom_id res chain seq x y z
N MET A 1 19.60 2.55 -21.69
CA MET A 1 20.91 2.41 -21.00
C MET A 1 22.01 1.86 -21.89
N LEU A 2 21.70 0.94 -22.82
CA LEU A 2 22.59 0.62 -23.95
C LEU A 2 22.94 1.87 -24.78
N ASP A 3 21.97 2.78 -24.95
CA ASP A 3 22.19 4.06 -25.65
C ASP A 3 23.15 4.99 -24.90
N PHE A 4 23.11 5.00 -23.56
CA PHE A 4 24.04 5.79 -22.75
C PHE A 4 25.49 5.30 -22.90
N ARG A 5 25.72 3.97 -22.88
CA ARG A 5 27.06 3.40 -23.12
C ARG A 5 27.59 3.78 -24.50
N LYS A 6 26.74 3.73 -25.52
CA LYS A 6 27.11 4.16 -26.88
C LYS A 6 27.42 5.65 -26.94
N LEU A 7 26.65 6.50 -26.24
CA LEU A 7 26.92 7.94 -26.16
C LEU A 7 28.25 8.26 -25.49
N CYS A 8 28.60 7.58 -24.38
CA CYS A 8 29.90 7.74 -23.74
C CYS A 8 31.04 7.27 -24.65
N TYR A 9 30.88 6.11 -25.30
CA TYR A 9 31.88 5.56 -26.23
C TYR A 9 32.11 6.50 -27.43
N ASN A 10 31.03 6.96 -28.07
CA ASN A 10 31.11 7.85 -29.23
C ASN A 10 31.68 9.24 -28.88
N SER A 11 31.55 9.66 -27.62
CA SER A 11 32.09 10.93 -27.11
C SER A 11 33.47 10.76 -26.45
N GLU A 12 34.08 9.57 -26.52
CA GLU A 12 35.37 9.24 -25.89
C GLU A 12 35.42 9.45 -24.36
N ILE A 13 34.27 9.44 -23.69
CA ILE A 13 34.15 9.64 -22.25
C ILE A 13 34.47 8.33 -21.51
N ASN A 14 35.74 8.19 -21.12
CA ASN A 14 36.25 7.00 -20.42
C ASN A 14 36.41 7.21 -18.90
N ASP A 15 36.50 8.46 -18.44
CA ASP A 15 36.59 8.79 -17.02
C ASP A 15 35.25 8.58 -16.30
N ILE A 16 35.29 7.94 -15.13
CA ILE A 16 34.07 7.57 -14.40
C ILE A 16 33.35 8.78 -13.79
N GLU A 17 34.06 9.83 -13.36
CA GLU A 17 33.42 11.04 -12.86
C GLU A 17 32.76 11.83 -13.98
N GLU A 18 33.39 11.87 -15.15
CA GLU A 18 32.79 12.45 -16.35
C GLU A 18 31.54 11.67 -16.79
N GLN A 19 31.58 10.33 -16.77
CA GLN A 19 30.41 9.49 -17.00
C GLN A 19 29.27 9.77 -16.01
N LYS A 20 29.56 9.89 -14.70
CA LYS A 20 28.54 10.24 -13.69
C LYS A 20 27.92 11.61 -13.95
N ASN A 21 28.74 12.61 -14.27
CA ASN A 21 28.26 13.96 -14.56
C ASN A 21 27.40 13.99 -15.83
N TYR A 22 27.87 13.33 -16.90
CA TYR A 22 27.14 13.22 -18.15
C TYR A 22 25.81 12.47 -17.96
N PHE A 23 25.82 11.40 -17.14
CA PHE A 23 24.61 10.68 -16.76
C PHE A 23 23.59 11.59 -16.05
N CYS A 24 24.00 12.30 -14.99
CA CYS A 24 23.14 13.27 -14.30
C CYS A 24 22.54 14.32 -15.24
N ASN A 25 23.32 14.80 -16.21
CA ASN A 25 22.88 15.82 -17.16
C ASN A 25 21.92 15.29 -18.24
N THR A 26 22.00 14.00 -18.55
CA THR A 26 21.16 13.33 -19.56
C THR A 26 19.87 12.76 -19.00
N LEU A 27 19.78 12.58 -17.67
CA LEU A 27 18.51 12.27 -17.03
C LEU A 27 17.49 13.37 -17.39
N PRO A 28 16.27 12.99 -17.79
CA PRO A 28 15.26 13.97 -18.14
C PRO A 28 15.08 14.94 -16.98
N LYS A 29 15.50 16.19 -17.19
CA LYS A 29 15.07 17.34 -16.39
C LYS A 29 13.64 17.63 -16.85
N LEU A 30 12.70 16.79 -16.44
CA LEU A 30 11.30 16.94 -16.86
C LEU A 30 10.80 18.35 -16.48
N PRO A 31 10.05 19.03 -17.36
CA PRO A 31 9.74 20.44 -17.17
C PRO A 31 8.88 20.64 -15.92
N ASN A 32 9.23 21.70 -15.17
CA ASN A 32 8.44 22.27 -14.10
C ASN A 32 7.04 22.67 -14.62
N THR A 33 6.07 21.79 -14.43
CA THR A 33 4.68 22.16 -14.16
C THR A 33 4.19 21.20 -13.07
N ASP A 34 4.35 21.62 -11.82
CA ASP A 34 3.95 20.95 -10.57
C ASP A 34 4.63 19.64 -10.15
N ASP A 35 5.72 19.24 -10.80
CA ASP A 35 6.29 17.90 -10.61
C ASP A 35 7.53 17.86 -9.70
N THR A 36 7.37 17.37 -8.47
CA THR A 36 8.46 17.13 -7.51
C THR A 36 8.87 15.66 -7.46
N ASP A 37 8.26 14.80 -8.28
CA ASP A 37 8.51 13.37 -8.31
C ASP A 37 9.88 13.04 -8.92
N CYS A 38 10.37 13.93 -9.80
CA CYS A 38 11.68 13.85 -10.42
C CYS A 38 12.86 13.97 -9.45
N TYR A 39 12.62 14.37 -8.19
CA TYR A 39 13.69 14.51 -7.19
C TYR A 39 14.06 13.21 -6.52
N TYR A 40 13.17 12.21 -6.38
CA TYR A 40 13.50 11.05 -5.54
C TYR A 40 14.63 10.20 -6.13
N TYR A 41 14.48 9.74 -7.38
CA TYR A 41 15.53 8.96 -8.04
C TYR A 41 16.84 9.74 -8.21
N LEU A 42 16.76 11.05 -8.47
CA LEU A 42 17.94 11.91 -8.60
C LEU A 42 18.66 12.08 -7.26
N LEU A 43 17.91 12.32 -6.17
CA LEU A 43 18.47 12.41 -4.82
C LEU A 43 19.09 11.09 -4.37
N GLU A 44 18.42 9.96 -4.64
CA GLU A 44 18.99 8.64 -4.37
C GLU A 44 20.25 8.38 -5.19
N PHE A 45 20.26 8.78 -6.46
CA PHE A 45 21.46 8.71 -7.29
C PHE A 45 22.61 9.52 -6.71
N ILE A 46 22.36 10.78 -6.31
CA ILE A 46 23.37 11.65 -5.69
C ILE A 46 23.94 11.02 -4.42
N LYS A 47 23.11 10.43 -3.56
CA LYS A 47 23.56 9.74 -2.33
C LYS A 47 24.44 8.51 -2.62
N ARG A 48 24.14 7.77 -3.69
CA ARG A 48 24.86 6.53 -4.04
C ARG A 48 26.05 6.78 -4.98
N ARG A 49 26.13 7.98 -5.56
CA ARG A 49 27.12 8.41 -6.56
C ARG A 49 28.57 8.10 -6.16
N GLU A 50 28.93 8.32 -4.91
CA GLU A 50 30.30 8.12 -4.41
C GLU A 50 30.74 6.64 -4.45
N LYS A 51 29.78 5.70 -4.39
CA LYS A 51 30.06 4.26 -4.38
C LYS A 51 30.31 3.69 -5.78
N ILE A 52 29.96 4.43 -6.82
CA ILE A 52 30.08 4.03 -8.22
C ILE A 52 31.54 4.13 -8.66
N LYS A 53 32.17 3.01 -9.02
CA LYS A 53 33.59 2.95 -9.41
C LYS A 53 33.80 2.60 -10.87
N SER A 54 32.75 2.19 -11.57
CA SER A 54 32.79 1.80 -12.97
C SER A 54 31.47 2.07 -13.67
N MET A 55 31.48 2.08 -15.01
CA MET A 55 30.26 2.14 -15.82
C MET A 55 29.28 1.01 -15.46
N ASN A 56 29.77 -0.19 -15.15
CA ASN A 56 28.91 -1.31 -14.75
C ASN A 56 28.21 -1.04 -13.40
N ASP A 57 28.91 -0.41 -12.45
CA ASP A 57 28.30 0.00 -11.17
C ASP A 57 27.25 1.08 -11.40
N LEU A 58 27.54 2.07 -12.27
CA LEU A 58 26.60 3.13 -12.64
C LEU A 58 25.30 2.56 -13.20
N VAL A 59 25.45 1.64 -14.15
CA VAL A 59 24.36 0.87 -14.77
C VAL A 59 23.54 0.16 -13.70
N LYS A 60 24.20 -0.57 -12.82
CA LYS A 60 23.56 -1.39 -11.78
C LYS A 60 22.80 -0.52 -10.77
N GLU A 61 23.45 0.48 -10.18
CA GLU A 61 22.86 1.38 -9.19
C GLU A 61 21.66 2.12 -9.77
N PHE A 62 21.75 2.60 -11.01
CA PHE A 62 20.62 3.28 -11.63
C PHE A 62 19.45 2.34 -11.91
N ALA A 63 19.71 1.12 -12.36
CA ALA A 63 18.66 0.12 -12.54
C ALA A 63 17.95 -0.19 -11.21
N GLU A 64 18.69 -0.28 -10.11
CA GLU A 64 18.13 -0.46 -8.77
C GLU A 64 17.28 0.75 -8.34
N ILE A 65 17.77 1.98 -8.54
CA ILE A 65 17.02 3.21 -8.22
C ILE A 65 15.73 3.29 -9.03
N ILE A 66 15.76 3.01 -10.33
CA ILE A 66 14.55 3.02 -11.17
C ILE A 66 13.59 1.91 -10.74
N THR A 67 14.10 0.74 -10.35
CA THR A 67 13.27 -0.34 -9.82
C THR A 67 12.60 0.09 -8.51
N ASP A 68 13.34 0.74 -7.61
CA ASP A 68 12.80 1.31 -6.38
C ASP A 68 11.70 2.34 -6.68
N GLU A 69 11.97 3.27 -7.61
CA GLU A 69 11.05 4.31 -8.05
C GLU A 69 9.76 3.71 -8.64
N LEU A 70 9.86 2.69 -9.49
CA LEU A 70 8.73 2.00 -10.11
C LEU A 70 7.88 1.23 -9.10
N ASN A 71 8.45 0.85 -7.96
CA ASN A 71 7.73 0.17 -6.88
C ASN A 71 7.11 1.14 -5.86
N LEU A 72 7.40 2.44 -5.89
CA LEU A 72 6.78 3.40 -4.97
C LEU A 72 5.26 3.44 -5.14
N ILE A 73 4.55 3.40 -4.01
CA ILE A 73 3.11 3.65 -3.94
C ILE A 73 2.88 5.16 -3.88
N ARG A 74 2.02 5.67 -4.77
CA ARG A 74 1.68 7.10 -4.88
C ARG A 74 0.21 7.32 -4.55
N ASN A 75 -0.15 8.56 -4.24
CA ASN A 75 -1.54 8.91 -4.00
C ASN A 75 -2.37 8.54 -5.24
N ASN A 76 -3.57 8.01 -5.02
CA ASN A 76 -4.49 7.48 -6.04
C ASN A 76 -4.01 6.22 -6.78
N SER A 77 -2.88 5.61 -6.42
CA SER A 77 -2.46 4.34 -7.02
C SER A 77 -3.53 3.26 -6.82
N ILE A 78 -3.69 2.38 -7.81
CA ILE A 78 -4.51 1.19 -7.69
C ILE A 78 -3.64 0.08 -7.11
N ILE A 79 -4.08 -0.46 -5.98
CA ILE A 79 -3.38 -1.50 -5.24
C ILE A 79 -4.30 -2.72 -5.02
N ALA A 80 -3.67 -3.84 -4.70
CA ALA A 80 -4.32 -5.00 -4.11
C ALA A 80 -3.64 -5.33 -2.77
N LEU A 81 -4.43 -5.74 -1.77
CA LEU A 81 -3.92 -6.13 -0.46
C LEU A 81 -4.05 -7.64 -0.30
N LYS A 82 -2.94 -8.35 -0.23
CA LYS A 82 -2.89 -9.80 -0.10
C LYS A 82 -2.62 -10.20 1.35
N HIS A 83 -3.53 -10.95 1.95
CA HIS A 83 -3.33 -11.51 3.27
C HIS A 83 -2.19 -12.54 3.22
N VAL A 84 -1.13 -12.34 4.01
CA VAL A 84 0.09 -13.15 3.92
C VAL A 84 -0.17 -14.61 4.29
N ALA A 85 -0.90 -14.87 5.37
CA ALA A 85 -1.12 -16.24 5.86
C ALA A 85 -1.97 -17.10 4.92
N THR A 86 -3.00 -16.50 4.30
CA THR A 86 -3.96 -17.26 3.45
C THR A 86 -3.72 -17.09 1.96
N GLY A 87 -2.91 -16.12 1.55
CA GLY A 87 -2.67 -15.77 0.15
C GLY A 87 -3.87 -15.14 -0.57
N LYS A 88 -4.99 -14.90 0.12
CA LYS A 88 -6.22 -14.31 -0.42
C LYS A 88 -6.17 -12.80 -0.39
N TYR A 89 -6.87 -12.16 -1.31
CA TYR A 89 -6.91 -10.69 -1.39
C TYR A 89 -8.08 -10.10 -0.62
N LEU A 90 -7.85 -8.95 0.03
CA LEU A 90 -8.92 -8.13 0.59
C LEU A 90 -9.85 -7.70 -0.54
N SER A 91 -11.14 -8.00 -0.40
CA SER A 91 -12.14 -7.83 -1.44
C SER A 91 -13.44 -7.28 -0.89
N SER A 92 -14.21 -6.66 -1.77
CA SER A 92 -15.56 -6.21 -1.49
C SER A 92 -16.42 -6.33 -2.75
N ILE A 93 -17.72 -6.53 -2.61
CA ILE A 93 -18.63 -6.66 -3.76
C ILE A 93 -19.63 -5.51 -3.68
N ASP A 94 -19.72 -4.75 -4.77
CA ASP A 94 -20.67 -3.64 -4.89
C ASP A 94 -22.11 -4.12 -4.65
N ASN A 95 -22.86 -3.38 -3.84
CA ASN A 95 -24.23 -3.67 -3.42
C ASN A 95 -24.47 -4.99 -2.66
N LEU A 96 -23.41 -5.71 -2.24
CA LEU A 96 -23.56 -6.86 -1.35
C LEU A 96 -23.22 -6.45 0.09
N CYS A 97 -24.21 -6.51 0.98
CA CYS A 97 -24.11 -6.03 2.35
C CYS A 97 -24.20 -7.14 3.39
N TYR A 98 -23.67 -6.89 4.58
CA TYR A 98 -23.94 -7.73 5.75
C TYR A 98 -25.45 -7.78 6.06
N THR A 99 -25.93 -8.93 6.53
CA THR A 99 -27.33 -9.10 6.97
C THR A 99 -27.51 -8.74 8.45
N THR A 100 -26.42 -8.75 9.21
CA THR A 100 -26.30 -8.39 10.62
C THR A 100 -25.34 -7.20 10.77
N GLY A 101 -25.11 -6.75 12.00
CA GLY A 101 -24.18 -5.65 12.27
C GLY A 101 -24.59 -4.36 11.56
N SER A 102 -23.64 -3.72 10.86
CA SER A 102 -23.86 -2.39 10.27
C SER A 102 -24.79 -2.40 9.06
N LYS A 103 -25.01 -3.57 8.45
CA LYS A 103 -25.69 -3.75 7.16
C LYS A 103 -25.05 -2.95 6.01
N ARG A 104 -23.77 -2.59 6.16
CA ARG A 104 -22.95 -1.95 5.13
C ARG A 104 -22.40 -2.99 4.16
N GLN A 105 -21.81 -2.50 3.07
CA GLN A 105 -21.18 -3.34 2.06
C GLN A 105 -20.05 -4.17 2.71
N LEU A 106 -20.04 -5.48 2.49
CA LEU A 106 -19.12 -6.35 3.21
C LEU A 106 -17.66 -6.21 2.74
N ALA A 107 -16.73 -6.48 3.64
CA ALA A 107 -15.32 -6.69 3.32
C ALA A 107 -14.93 -8.12 3.71
N PHE A 108 -14.16 -8.80 2.86
CA PHE A 108 -13.81 -10.20 3.07
C PHE A 108 -12.47 -10.55 2.41
N ALA A 109 -11.90 -11.70 2.75
CA ALA A 109 -10.75 -12.24 2.05
C ALA A 109 -11.22 -13.16 0.92
N GLY A 110 -11.02 -12.72 -0.32
CA GLY A 110 -11.56 -13.34 -1.53
C GLY A 110 -10.65 -14.39 -2.16
N SER A 111 -10.48 -14.28 -3.48
CA SER A 111 -9.67 -15.20 -4.28
C SER A 111 -8.17 -15.08 -3.97
N PRO A 112 -7.35 -16.15 -4.16
CA PRO A 112 -5.88 -16.07 -4.12
C PRO A 112 -5.25 -15.42 -5.36
N LYS A 113 -6.06 -15.05 -6.35
CA LYS A 113 -5.69 -14.20 -7.49
C LYS A 113 -6.51 -12.92 -7.41
N PRO A 114 -5.90 -11.73 -7.57
CA PRO A 114 -6.64 -10.49 -7.48
C PRO A 114 -7.59 -10.37 -8.67
N ASP A 115 -8.86 -10.10 -8.39
CA ASP A 115 -9.88 -9.76 -9.38
C ASP A 115 -10.32 -8.30 -9.20
N LEU A 116 -11.31 -7.85 -9.96
CA LEU A 116 -11.79 -6.46 -9.88
C LEU A 116 -12.41 -6.08 -8.52
N ASN A 117 -12.87 -7.05 -7.73
CA ASN A 117 -13.43 -6.83 -6.40
C ASN A 117 -12.31 -6.68 -5.34
N ALA A 118 -11.07 -7.03 -5.71
CA ALA A 118 -9.89 -6.94 -4.85
C ALA A 118 -9.06 -5.65 -5.07
N LEU A 119 -9.53 -4.74 -5.93
CA LEU A 119 -8.81 -3.53 -6.29
C LEU A 119 -9.26 -2.34 -5.43
N TRP A 120 -8.26 -1.62 -4.90
CA TRP A 120 -8.45 -0.47 -4.03
C TRP A 120 -7.64 0.71 -4.55
N LYS A 121 -8.24 1.89 -4.60
CA LYS A 121 -7.50 3.15 -4.74
C LYS A 121 -7.00 3.55 -3.35
N ILE A 122 -5.70 3.73 -3.22
CA ILE A 122 -5.09 4.24 -1.99
C ILE A 122 -5.04 5.76 -2.02
N GLU A 123 -5.63 6.42 -1.03
CA GLU A 123 -5.79 7.87 -0.97
C GLU A 123 -5.10 8.44 0.27
N PHE A 124 -4.32 9.50 0.11
CA PHE A 124 -3.64 10.23 1.19
C PHE A 124 -3.23 11.64 0.74
N SER A 125 -2.95 12.52 1.70
CA SER A 125 -2.68 13.95 1.42
C SER A 125 -1.24 14.23 0.98
N GLU A 126 -0.29 13.43 1.45
CA GLU A 126 1.12 13.58 1.12
C GLU A 126 1.44 13.05 -0.30
N LYS A 127 2.64 13.37 -0.81
CA LYS A 127 3.08 12.88 -2.13
C LYS A 127 3.48 11.40 -2.11
N LEU A 128 4.23 11.02 -1.08
CA LEU A 128 4.68 9.65 -0.85
C LEU A 128 4.30 9.25 0.58
N PRO A 129 3.70 8.08 0.78
CA PRO A 129 3.22 7.66 2.08
C PRO A 129 4.39 7.12 2.88
N MET A 130 4.62 7.70 4.06
CA MET A 130 5.70 7.32 4.97
C MET A 130 5.18 6.46 6.12
N TYR A 131 5.93 5.41 6.44
CA TYR A 131 5.69 4.57 7.59
C TYR A 131 5.55 5.37 8.89
N ASN A 132 4.58 4.99 9.72
CA ASN A 132 4.29 5.60 11.03
C ASN A 132 3.92 7.11 10.99
N LYS A 133 3.73 7.71 9.81
CA LYS A 133 3.41 9.14 9.65
C LYS A 133 2.16 9.37 8.82
N THR A 134 2.11 8.74 7.65
CA THR A 134 1.00 8.92 6.71
C THR A 134 -0.19 8.09 7.14
N SER A 135 -1.36 8.71 7.10
CA SER A 135 -2.63 8.01 7.18
C SER A 135 -3.21 7.86 5.77
N ILE A 136 -3.88 6.74 5.52
CA ILE A 136 -4.41 6.38 4.21
C ILE A 136 -5.89 6.05 4.30
N GLN A 137 -6.60 6.24 3.20
CA GLN A 137 -7.92 5.68 2.96
C GLN A 137 -7.82 4.64 1.84
N LEU A 138 -8.68 3.62 1.90
CA LEU A 138 -8.73 2.54 0.92
C LEU A 138 -10.11 2.56 0.26
N ARG A 139 -10.20 3.13 -0.94
CA ARG A 139 -11.44 3.23 -1.69
C ARG A 139 -11.59 2.04 -2.62
N HIS A 140 -12.66 1.27 -2.45
CA HIS A 140 -12.98 0.16 -3.33
C HIS A 140 -13.26 0.67 -4.74
N ILE A 141 -12.57 0.13 -5.76
CA ILE A 141 -12.65 0.65 -7.13
C ILE A 141 -14.06 0.54 -7.71
N LYS A 142 -14.74 -0.59 -7.51
CA LYS A 142 -16.05 -0.83 -8.13
C LYS A 142 -17.18 -0.01 -7.53
N SER A 143 -17.22 0.12 -6.20
CA SER A 143 -18.34 0.78 -5.50
C SER A 143 -18.04 2.23 -5.12
N GLY A 144 -16.77 2.65 -5.17
CA GLY A 144 -16.33 3.96 -4.67
C GLY A 144 -16.41 4.12 -3.15
N SER A 145 -16.81 3.08 -2.41
CA SER A 145 -16.93 3.09 -0.95
C SER A 145 -15.56 2.95 -0.28
N VAL A 146 -15.38 3.57 0.88
CA VAL A 146 -14.11 3.51 1.63
C VAL A 146 -14.18 2.42 2.70
N LEU A 147 -13.11 1.62 2.82
CA LEU A 147 -12.96 0.60 3.85
C LEU A 147 -12.81 1.24 5.24
N GLY A 148 -13.55 0.77 6.22
CA GLY A 148 -13.43 1.25 7.58
C GLY A 148 -14.24 0.45 8.59
N PHE A 149 -14.30 0.98 9.81
CA PHE A 149 -15.22 0.51 10.84
C PHE A 149 -16.46 1.40 10.88
N TYR A 150 -17.57 0.79 11.28
CA TYR A 150 -18.80 1.52 11.55
C TYR A 150 -19.03 1.59 13.06
N TYR A 151 -18.99 2.82 13.58
CA TYR A 151 -19.42 3.17 14.92
C TYR A 151 -20.87 3.62 14.89
N ASP A 152 -21.74 2.90 15.61
CA ASP A 152 -23.15 3.21 15.74
C ASP A 152 -23.37 4.15 16.93
N TYR A 153 -23.65 5.43 16.63
CA TYR A 153 -23.97 6.45 17.65
C TYR A 153 -25.26 6.17 18.43
N GLY A 154 -26.15 5.31 17.93
CA GLY A 154 -27.36 4.93 18.66
C GLY A 154 -27.07 3.93 19.78
N CYS A 155 -26.07 3.07 19.59
CA CYS A 155 -25.67 2.04 20.54
C CYS A 155 -24.37 2.38 21.29
N ASP A 156 -23.72 3.48 20.91
CA ASP A 156 -22.38 3.88 21.37
C ASP A 156 -21.36 2.73 21.29
N ASP A 157 -21.38 1.98 20.18
CA ASP A 157 -20.49 0.84 19.98
C ASP A 157 -20.16 0.60 18.50
N TYR A 158 -19.07 -0.11 18.27
CA TYR A 158 -18.73 -0.62 16.95
C TYR A 158 -19.54 -1.86 16.63
N CYS A 159 -19.94 -2.01 15.38
CA CYS A 159 -20.58 -3.25 14.96
C CYS A 159 -19.65 -4.46 15.12
N LYS A 160 -20.23 -5.57 15.57
CA LYS A 160 -19.55 -6.85 15.70
C LYS A 160 -19.57 -7.60 14.37
N SER A 161 -18.43 -8.21 14.06
CA SER A 161 -18.24 -9.10 12.92
C SER A 161 -19.15 -10.33 13.00
N PRO A 162 -19.51 -10.95 11.85
CA PRO A 162 -20.54 -11.96 11.79
C PRO A 162 -20.32 -13.21 12.66
N ILE A 163 -19.08 -13.63 12.91
CA ILE A 163 -18.78 -14.90 13.58
C ILE A 163 -17.92 -14.71 14.82
N THR A 164 -16.82 -13.95 14.73
CA THR A 164 -15.85 -13.86 15.84
C THR A 164 -16.17 -12.77 16.85
N GLU A 165 -17.19 -11.95 16.60
CA GLU A 165 -17.57 -10.80 17.42
C GLU A 165 -16.47 -9.74 17.63
N HIS A 166 -15.36 -9.84 16.89
CA HIS A 166 -14.41 -8.74 16.71
C HIS A 166 -15.07 -7.56 15.98
N THR A 167 -14.38 -6.44 15.80
CA THR A 167 -14.96 -5.29 15.09
C THR A 167 -15.20 -5.62 13.62
N GLU A 168 -16.41 -5.34 13.15
CA GLU A 168 -16.80 -5.51 11.76
C GLU A 168 -16.04 -4.53 10.85
N VAL A 169 -15.40 -5.07 9.81
CA VAL A 169 -14.82 -4.26 8.73
C VAL A 169 -15.80 -4.21 7.58
N SER A 170 -16.11 -3.00 7.11
CA SER A 170 -17.06 -2.79 6.03
C SER A 170 -16.63 -1.67 5.10
N CYS A 171 -17.27 -1.62 3.94
CA CYS A 171 -17.20 -0.50 3.01
C CYS A 171 -18.32 0.50 3.35
N GLY A 172 -17.95 1.74 3.64
CA GLY A 172 -18.86 2.80 4.10
C GLY A 172 -18.89 2.99 5.62
N GLY A 173 -17.80 2.66 6.31
CA GLY A 173 -17.58 3.00 7.72
C GLY A 173 -17.37 4.50 7.93
N ASN A 174 -17.62 4.98 9.15
CA ASN A 174 -17.35 6.37 9.56
C ASN A 174 -15.97 6.55 10.20
N GLU A 175 -15.29 5.46 10.56
CA GLU A 175 -13.86 5.46 10.87
C GLU A 175 -13.10 4.75 9.76
N ASP A 176 -12.50 5.53 8.86
CA ASP A 176 -11.92 5.03 7.61
C ASP A 176 -10.45 5.45 7.41
N ILE A 177 -9.86 6.09 8.41
CA ILE A 177 -8.48 6.58 8.40
C ILE A 177 -7.55 5.49 8.93
N TRP A 178 -6.89 4.79 8.01
CA TRP A 178 -5.95 3.72 8.33
C TRP A 178 -4.53 4.25 8.53
N LYS A 179 -3.87 3.79 9.58
CA LYS A 179 -2.41 3.89 9.74
C LYS A 179 -1.79 2.57 9.31
N PHE A 180 -0.58 2.65 8.76
CA PHE A 180 0.19 1.47 8.39
C PHE A 180 1.58 1.47 9.03
N LYS A 181 2.07 0.27 9.35
CA LYS A 181 3.40 0.03 9.91
C LYS A 181 4.06 -1.14 9.19
N CYS A 182 5.39 -1.15 9.17
CA CYS A 182 6.13 -2.31 8.68
C CYS A 182 5.97 -3.48 9.67
N SER A 183 5.53 -4.64 9.18
CA SER A 183 5.26 -5.83 10.02
C SER A 183 6.51 -6.38 10.73
N LYS A 184 7.67 -6.30 10.08
CA LYS A 184 8.90 -6.94 10.55
C LYS A 184 9.83 -6.03 11.36
N LEU A 185 9.59 -4.71 11.36
CA LEU A 185 10.51 -3.72 11.93
C LEU A 185 9.73 -2.53 12.50
N GLU A 186 9.76 -2.37 13.83
CA GLU A 186 9.10 -1.24 14.51
C GLU A 186 9.64 0.14 14.06
N ASN A 187 10.86 0.19 13.51
CA ASN A 187 11.56 1.41 13.11
C ASN A 187 11.90 1.49 11.62
N HIS A 188 11.15 0.81 10.74
CA HIS A 188 11.37 0.99 9.30
C HIS A 188 11.06 2.44 8.90
N GLN A 189 12.10 3.16 8.45
CA GLN A 189 11.99 4.51 7.92
C GLN A 189 12.05 4.44 6.40
N GLY A 190 11.08 5.06 5.74
CA GLY A 190 11.03 5.07 4.28
C GLY A 190 9.63 5.33 3.74
N TYR A 191 9.50 5.19 2.43
CA TYR A 191 8.25 5.27 1.70
C TYR A 191 7.69 3.86 1.47
N LEU A 192 6.37 3.74 1.43
CA LEU A 192 5.69 2.49 1.11
C LEU A 192 5.98 2.07 -0.34
N LYS A 193 6.38 0.82 -0.51
CA LYS A 193 6.66 0.21 -1.81
C LYS A 193 5.76 -1.00 -2.04
N SER A 194 5.55 -1.31 -3.31
CA SER A 194 4.96 -2.57 -3.75
C SER A 194 5.74 -3.75 -3.19
N ASN A 195 5.01 -4.79 -2.79
CA ASN A 195 5.45 -6.00 -2.10
C ASN A 195 5.88 -5.82 -0.63
N ASP A 196 5.78 -4.62 -0.06
CA ASP A 196 5.98 -4.45 1.38
C ASP A 196 4.90 -5.20 2.17
N ILE A 197 5.29 -5.74 3.33
CA ILE A 197 4.38 -6.41 4.25
C ILE A 197 4.06 -5.47 5.40
N ILE A 198 2.81 -5.08 5.50
CA ILE A 198 2.32 -4.07 6.44
C ILE A 198 1.26 -4.63 7.39
N ASN A 199 1.13 -4.01 8.54
CA ASN A 199 -0.08 -4.08 9.36
C ASN A 199 -0.87 -2.78 9.17
N LEU A 200 -2.19 -2.90 9.08
CA LEU A 200 -3.11 -1.79 8.95
C LEU A 200 -3.90 -1.65 10.25
N SER A 201 -4.07 -0.43 10.75
CA SER A 201 -4.81 -0.17 11.99
C SER A 201 -5.62 1.12 11.92
N ILE A 202 -6.79 1.13 12.54
CA ILE A 202 -7.54 2.34 12.87
C ILE A 202 -7.43 2.57 14.39
N LEU A 203 -7.27 3.84 14.78
CA LEU A 203 -7.39 4.26 16.16
C LEU A 203 -8.87 4.46 16.47
N LYS A 204 -9.46 3.62 17.32
CA LYS A 204 -10.86 3.75 17.72
C LYS A 204 -11.06 5.02 18.54
N SER A 205 -11.94 5.91 18.13
CA SER A 205 -12.08 7.24 18.75
C SER A 205 -12.81 7.21 20.09
N TYR A 206 -13.64 6.19 20.33
CA TYR A 206 -14.62 6.20 21.44
C TYR A 206 -14.42 5.08 22.49
N TYR A 207 -13.54 4.10 22.24
CA TYR A 207 -13.19 3.03 23.17
C TYR A 207 -11.68 2.99 23.41
N ASP A 208 -11.25 3.38 24.62
CA ASP A 208 -9.88 3.32 25.17
C ASP A 208 -8.75 3.87 24.28
N TYR A 209 -9.08 4.57 23.19
CA TYR A 209 -8.14 4.99 22.13
C TYR A 209 -7.23 3.84 21.70
N GLN A 210 -7.81 2.64 21.59
CA GLN A 210 -7.05 1.45 21.25
C GLN A 210 -6.91 1.30 19.74
N ASN A 211 -5.70 0.95 19.29
CA ASN A 211 -5.50 0.57 17.88
C ASN A 211 -6.16 -0.79 17.62
N SER A 212 -6.97 -0.82 16.57
CA SER A 212 -7.62 -2.03 16.08
C SER A 212 -7.08 -2.35 14.69
N PHE A 213 -6.48 -3.53 14.57
CA PHE A 213 -5.71 -3.97 13.40
C PHE A 213 -6.56 -4.83 12.47
N LEU A 214 -6.31 -4.70 11.17
CA LEU A 214 -6.95 -5.49 10.13
C LEU A 214 -6.41 -6.92 10.13
N ARG A 215 -7.29 -7.89 10.35
CA ARG A 215 -6.99 -9.31 10.41
C ARG A 215 -7.84 -10.09 9.45
N SER A 216 -7.29 -11.17 8.90
CA SER A 216 -8.08 -12.24 8.31
C SER A 216 -7.63 -13.60 8.84
N HIS A 217 -8.48 -14.60 8.76
CA HIS A 217 -8.27 -15.92 9.34
C HIS A 217 -9.13 -16.95 8.58
N ASP A 218 -9.08 -18.20 8.98
CA ASP A 218 -9.78 -19.32 8.32
C ASP A 218 -11.29 -19.42 8.64
N VAL A 219 -11.81 -18.51 9.47
CA VAL A 219 -13.25 -18.45 9.78
C VAL A 219 -14.02 -17.88 8.60
N GLN A 220 -15.20 -18.46 8.37
CA GLN A 220 -16.06 -18.12 7.26
C GLN A 220 -17.48 -17.83 7.73
N PHE A 221 -18.16 -16.97 6.99
CA PHE A 221 -19.57 -16.63 7.18
C PHE A 221 -20.32 -16.73 5.86
N THR A 222 -21.64 -16.85 5.92
CA THR A 222 -22.49 -17.04 4.74
C THR A 222 -23.47 -15.89 4.56
N ILE A 223 -23.61 -15.40 3.32
CA ILE A 223 -24.69 -14.50 2.91
C ILE A 223 -25.41 -15.15 1.72
N GLY A 224 -26.67 -15.53 1.93
CA GLY A 224 -27.41 -16.37 0.98
C GLY A 224 -26.70 -17.71 0.80
N ASN A 225 -26.41 -18.08 -0.46
CA ASN A 225 -25.72 -19.33 -0.80
C ASN A 225 -24.19 -19.17 -0.91
N ASN A 226 -23.66 -17.97 -0.67
CA ASN A 226 -22.24 -17.67 -0.84
C ASN A 226 -21.53 -17.71 0.52
N THR A 227 -20.31 -18.24 0.53
CA THR A 227 -19.44 -18.31 1.71
C THR A 227 -18.25 -17.37 1.54
N PHE A 228 -17.96 -16.59 2.57
CA PHE A 228 -16.93 -15.56 2.58
C PHE A 228 -15.98 -15.78 3.76
N GLN A 229 -14.70 -15.51 3.57
CA GLN A 229 -13.73 -15.54 4.65
C GLN A 229 -13.73 -14.21 5.40
N GLU A 230 -13.82 -14.28 6.73
CA GLU A 230 -13.96 -13.12 7.58
C GLU A 230 -12.72 -12.22 7.53
N VAL A 231 -12.98 -10.90 7.58
CA VAL A 231 -11.99 -9.85 7.78
C VAL A 231 -12.50 -8.96 8.91
N VAL A 232 -11.67 -8.78 9.93
CA VAL A 232 -12.07 -8.15 11.20
C VAL A 232 -11.06 -7.10 11.66
N GLY A 233 -11.51 -6.19 12.51
CA GLY A 233 -10.68 -5.33 13.34
C GLY A 233 -10.52 -5.93 14.73
N HIS A 234 -9.30 -6.09 15.23
CA HIS A 234 -9.04 -6.59 16.58
C HIS A 234 -7.96 -5.76 17.30
N SER A 235 -8.01 -5.72 18.63
CA SER A 235 -7.02 -5.00 19.45
C SER A 235 -6.07 -5.93 20.22
N GLU A 236 -6.08 -7.22 19.88
CA GLU A 236 -5.25 -8.25 20.50
C GLU A 236 -3.78 -8.20 20.04
N ARG A 237 -2.95 -9.09 20.60
CA ARG A 237 -1.56 -9.25 20.17
C ARG A 237 -1.47 -9.58 18.67
N LEU A 238 -0.56 -8.88 17.99
CA LEU A 238 -0.27 -9.12 16.59
C LEU A 238 0.38 -10.49 16.33
N GLY A 239 0.00 -11.11 15.23
CA GLY A 239 0.55 -12.35 14.69
C GLY A 239 0.50 -12.39 13.16
N GLY A 240 0.82 -13.55 12.57
CA GLY A 240 0.92 -13.70 11.12
C GLY A 240 -0.39 -13.47 10.35
N ASN A 241 -1.54 -13.54 11.03
CA ASN A 241 -2.87 -13.28 10.46
C ASN A 241 -3.19 -11.78 10.29
N ASP A 242 -2.27 -10.91 10.71
CA ASP A 242 -2.44 -9.45 10.68
C ASP A 242 -1.58 -8.80 9.58
N GLU A 243 -0.81 -9.63 8.86
CA GLU A 243 0.15 -9.21 7.84
C GLU A 243 -0.49 -9.16 6.45
N TRP A 244 -0.35 -8.01 5.79
CA TRP A 244 -0.86 -7.77 4.45
C TRP A 244 0.27 -7.33 3.53
N ARG A 245 0.43 -8.00 2.39
CA ARG A 245 1.31 -7.55 1.31
C ARG A 245 0.55 -6.57 0.43
N ILE A 246 1.08 -5.36 0.28
CA ILE A 246 0.57 -4.38 -0.66
C ILE A 246 1.16 -4.62 -2.05
N GLU A 247 0.35 -4.74 -3.08
CA GLU A 247 0.79 -4.98 -4.46
C GLU A 247 0.30 -3.83 -5.35
N LEU A 248 1.22 -3.11 -5.98
CA LEU A 248 0.90 -2.06 -6.95
C LEU A 248 0.37 -2.70 -8.25
N ILE A 249 -0.83 -2.31 -8.67
CA ILE A 249 -1.48 -2.79 -9.89
C ILE A 249 -1.31 -1.78 -11.02
N SER A 250 -1.60 -0.52 -10.74
CA SER A 250 -1.37 0.59 -11.68
C SER A 250 -1.23 1.91 -10.94
N ARG A 251 -0.65 2.90 -11.62
CA ARG A 251 -0.66 4.31 -11.21
C ARG A 251 -1.80 5.00 -11.93
N ASP A 252 -2.47 5.94 -11.26
CA ASP A 252 -3.41 6.87 -11.91
C ASP A 252 -2.61 7.89 -12.75
#